data_AF-A0A0B6YKF7-F1
#
_entry.id   AF-A0A0B6YKF7-F1
#
_cell.length_a   1.000
_cell.length_b   1.000
_cell.length_c   1.000
_cell.angle_alpha   90.00
_cell.angle_beta   90.00
_cell.angle_gamma   90.00
#
_symmetry.space_group_name_H-M   'P 1'
#
loop_
_entity.id
_entity.type
_entity.pdbx_description
1 polymer ?
#
loop_
_entity_poly.entity_id
_entity_poly.type
_entity_poly.pdbx_seq_one_letter_code
_entity_poly.pdbx_strand_id
1 'polypeptide(L)' 'EIRWRLLNTGFSTRIPVEDQRATIDLAFRMWSEVIPLRFVEDTSSDINNVDIEIAFGKGSHQNCEHDFDGNGG' A
#
# COMPACT_ATOMS: atom_id res chain seq x y z
N GLU A 1 -2.47 -11.41 12.30
CA GLU A 1 -3.15 -10.53 11.33
C GLU A 1 -2.20 -9.41 11.03
N ILE A 2 -2.03 -9.07 9.75
CA ILE A 2 -1.15 -8.02 9.28
C ILE A 2 -2.04 -6.84 8.87
N ARG A 3 -1.84 -5.69 9.49
CA ARG A 3 -2.58 -4.46 9.20
C ARG A 3 -1.85 -3.69 8.12
N TRP A 4 -2.57 -3.34 7.06
CA TRP A 4 -2.04 -2.51 6.00
C TRP A 4 -2.83 -1.22 5.87
N ARG A 5 -2.20 -0.16 5.35
CA ARG A 5 -2.86 1.11 5.09
C ARG A 5 -2.36 1.72 3.79
N LEU A 6 -3.29 2.06 2.89
CA LEU A 6 -3.01 2.97 1.79
C LEU A 6 -2.98 4.41 2.34
N LEU A 7 -1.80 5.04 2.33
CA LEU A 7 -1.60 6.36 2.89
C LEU A 7 -2.35 7.41 2.06
N ASN A 8 -3.09 8.27 2.75
CA ASN A 8 -3.83 9.38 2.14
C ASN A 8 -2.93 10.42 1.44
N THR A 9 -1.66 10.50 1.84
CA THR A 9 -0.63 11.34 1.20
C THR A 9 -0.08 10.74 -0.09
N GLY A 10 -0.39 9.47 -0.38
CA GLY A 10 0.24 8.70 -1.43
C GLY A 10 -0.75 7.97 -2.33
N PHE A 11 -1.92 8.53 -2.64
CA PHE A 11 -2.81 7.93 -3.63
C PHE A 11 -2.28 8.14 -5.06
N SER A 12 -2.48 7.15 -5.92
CA SER A 12 -2.29 7.32 -7.36
C SER A 12 -3.30 8.32 -7.92
N THR A 13 -2.85 9.19 -8.82
CA THR A 13 -3.72 10.12 -9.55
C THR A 13 -4.29 9.52 -10.84
N ARG A 14 -3.91 8.27 -11.18
CA ARG A 14 -4.32 7.60 -12.42
C ARG A 14 -5.42 6.55 -12.22
N ILE A 15 -5.68 6.17 -10.97
CA ILE A 15 -6.58 5.08 -10.60
C ILE A 15 -7.48 5.61 -9.49
N PRO A 16 -8.80 5.41 -9.52
CA PRO A 16 -9.68 5.74 -8.39
C PRO A 16 -9.21 5.09 -7.08
N VAL A 17 -9.45 5.73 -5.94
CA VAL A 17 -8.91 5.25 -4.63
C VAL A 17 -9.53 3.91 -4.25
N GLU A 18 -10.81 3.72 -4.56
CA GLU A 18 -11.54 2.46 -4.40
C GLU A 18 -10.91 1.32 -5.20
N ASP A 19 -10.49 1.59 -6.44
CA ASP A 19 -9.85 0.61 -7.31
C ASP A 19 -8.43 0.28 -6.83
N GLN A 20 -7.71 1.28 -6.31
CA GLN A 20 -6.41 1.06 -5.65
C GLN A 20 -6.55 0.11 -4.46
N ARG A 21 -7.52 0.36 -3.56
CA ARG A 21 -7.80 -0.50 -2.40
C ARG A 21 -8.21 -1.91 -2.82
N ALA A 22 -9.14 -2.03 -3.77
CA ALA A 22 -9.59 -3.33 -4.26
C ALA A 22 -8.45 -4.14 -4.89
N THR A 23 -7.56 -3.48 -5.63
CA THR A 23 -6.39 -4.11 -6.24
C THR A 23 -5.40 -4.62 -5.18
N ILE A 24 -5.13 -3.81 -4.15
CA ILE A 24 -4.25 -4.18 -3.04
C ILE A 24 -4.85 -5.35 -2.24
N ASP A 25 -6.14 -5.32 -1.96
CA ASP A 25 -6.84 -6.39 -1.25
C ASP A 25 -6.74 -7.73 -2.01
N LEU A 26 -6.96 -7.69 -3.33
CA LEU A 26 -6.81 -8.87 -4.19
C LEU A 26 -5.37 -9.41 -4.18
N ALA A 27 -4.36 -8.53 -4.20
CA ALA A 27 -2.96 -8.93 -4.12
C ALA A 27 -2.64 -9.64 -2.79
N PHE A 28 -3.14 -9.13 -1.66
CA PHE A 28 -2.96 -9.78 -0.36
C PHE A 28 -3.73 -11.10 -0.22
N ARG A 29 -4.87 -11.23 -0.89
CA ARG A 29 -5.63 -12.48 -0.93
C ARG A 29 -4.81 -13.63 -1.51
N MET A 30 -4.01 -13.39 -2.56
CA MET A 30 -3.15 -14.42 -3.17
C MET A 30 -2.22 -15.07 -2.15
N TRP A 31 -1.69 -14.30 -1.20
CA TRP A 31 -0.88 -14.81 -0.10
C TRP A 31 -1.73 -15.50 0.97
N SER A 32 -2.85 -14.89 1.36
CA SER A 32 -3.75 -15.45 2.38
C SER A 32 -4.31 -16.82 1.99
N GLU A 33 -4.35 -17.15 0.70
CA GLU A 33 -4.79 -18.46 0.19
C GLU A 33 -3.75 -19.58 0.43
N VAL A 34 -2.48 -19.25 0.65
CA VAL A 34 -1.38 -20.24 0.76
C VAL A 34 -0.58 -20.17 2.06
N ILE A 35 -0.79 -19.13 2.89
CA ILE A 35 -0.20 -19.02 4.22
C ILE A 35 -1.27 -18.62 5.25
N PRO A 36 -1.11 -18.96 6.54
CA PRO A 36 -2.09 -18.65 7.58
C PRO A 36 -2.04 -17.19 8.04
N LEU A 37 -1.72 -16.25 7.14
CA LEU A 37 -1.75 -14.82 7.40
C LEU A 37 -3.02 -14.23 6.81
N ARG A 38 -3.63 -13.31 7.55
CA ARG A 38 -4.74 -12.48 7.11
C ARG A 38 -4.27 -11.04 7.05
N PHE A 39 -4.51 -10.39 5.91
CA PHE A 39 -4.22 -8.98 5.72
C PHE A 39 -5.51 -8.19 5.83
N VAL A 40 -5.49 -7.06 6.53
CA VAL A 40 -6.69 -6.24 6.78
C VAL A 40 -6.34 -4.77 6.65
N GLU A 41 -7.15 -4.03 5.90
CA GLU A 41 -6.99 -2.58 5.80
C GLU A 41 -7.36 -1.95 7.15
N ASP A 42 -6.42 -1.20 7.72
CA ASP A 42 -6.65 -0.36 8.88
C ASP A 42 -6.67 1.10 8.42
N THR A 43 -7.79 1.80 8.61
CA THR A 43 -7.94 3.20 8.19
C THR A 43 -8.02 4.19 9.36
N SER A 44 -7.98 3.72 10.61
CA SER A 44 -8.33 4.54 11.77
C SER A 44 -7.34 4.47 12.94
N SER A 45 -6.59 3.38 13.10
CA SER A 45 -5.61 3.26 14.17
C SER A 45 -4.43 4.23 13.97
N ASP A 46 -3.67 4.46 15.03
CA ASP A 46 -2.37 5.16 14.91
C ASP A 46 -1.47 4.46 13.86
N ILE A 47 -0.72 5.24 13.08
CA ILE A 47 0.14 4.71 12.02
C ILE A 47 1.21 3.75 12.56
N ASN A 48 1.67 3.94 13.80
CA ASN A 48 2.63 3.06 14.46
C ASN A 48 2.08 1.65 14.76
N ASN A 49 0.77 1.43 14.58
CA ASN A 49 0.12 0.12 14.70
C ASN A 49 -0.17 -0.54 13.34
N VAL A 50 0.30 0.06 12.24
CA VAL A 50 0.16 -0.48 10.88
C VAL A 50 1.45 -1.21 10.53
N ASP A 51 1.33 -2.45 10.06
CA ASP A 51 2.48 -3.29 9.72
C ASP A 51 3.02 -2.99 8.31
N ILE A 52 2.14 -2.60 7.38
CA ILE A 52 2.48 -2.30 5.99
C ILE A 52 1.86 -0.97 5.56
N GLU A 53 2.72 0.02 5.30
CA GLU A 53 2.34 1.29 4.69
C GLU A 53 2.49 1.23 3.18
N ILE A 54 1.45 1.62 2.45
CA ILE A 54 1.44 1.61 0.98
C ILE A 54 1.21 3.04 0.49
N ALA A 55 2.05 3.51 -0.44
CA ALA A 55 1.95 4.82 -1.05
C ALA A 55 2.52 4.80 -2.48
N PHE A 56 2.01 5.70 -3.32
CA PHE A 56 2.53 5.98 -4.65
C PHE A 56 3.45 7.22 -4.60
N GLY A 57 4.64 7.11 -5.19
CA GLY A 57 5.65 8.17 -5.27
C GLY A 57 6.21 8.35 -6.69
N LYS A 58 6.98 9.43 -6.90
CA LYS A 58 7.73 9.70 -8.14
C LYS A 58 9.08 10.32 -7.75
N GLY A 59 10.17 9.93 -8.41
CA GLY A 59 11.50 10.43 -8.05
C GLY A 59 11.79 10.18 -6.56
N SER A 60 12.20 11.24 -5.85
CA SER A 60 12.32 11.24 -4.39
C SER A 60 10.97 11.23 -3.71
N HIS A 61 10.78 10.32 -2.74
CA HIS A 61 9.49 10.05 -2.13
C HIS A 61 9.61 9.62 -0.67
N GLN A 62 8.73 10.12 0.21
CA GLN A 62 8.52 9.64 1.59
C GLN A 62 9.81 9.38 2.41
N ASN A 63 10.83 10.24 2.27
CA ASN A 63 12.14 10.07 2.91
C ASN A 63 12.83 8.72 2.61
N CYS A 64 12.49 8.12 1.47
CA CYS A 64 13.19 6.97 0.92
C CYS A 64 14.55 7.42 0.38
N GLU A 65 15.60 6.64 0.66
CA GLU A 65 16.96 6.87 0.14
C GLU A 65 17.10 6.48 -1.35
N HIS A 66 16.08 5.85 -1.92
CA HIS A 66 16.09 5.35 -3.28
C HIS A 66 15.05 6.08 -4.13
N ASP A 67 15.54 6.88 -5.08
CA ASP A 67 14.69 7.58 -6.02
C ASP A 67 14.18 6.62 -7.11
N PHE A 68 12.93 6.83 -7.56
CA PHE A 68 12.44 6.20 -8.78
C PHE A 68 12.98 6.90 -10.03
N ASP A 69 13.30 6.14 -11.07
CA ASP A 69 13.86 6.59 -12.36
C ASP A 69 12.81 7.12 -13.36
N GLY A 70 11.53 6.80 -13.16
CA GLY A 70 10.42 7.34 -13.94
C GLY A 70 9.64 6.27 -14.69
N ASN A 71 9.10 6.62 -15.86
CA ASN A 71 8.29 5.69 -16.65
C ASN A 71 9.20 4.75 -17.45
N GLY A 72 8.97 3.44 -17.35
CA GLY A 72 9.66 2.43 -18.16
C GLY A 72 10.72 1.64 -17.40
N GLY A 73 11.17 2.15 -16.24
CA GLY A 73 12.27 1.59 -15.46
C GLY A 73 13.62 1.70 -16.15
#